data_AF-A0A524JW09-F1
#
_entry.id   AF-A0A524JW09-F1
#
_cell.length_a   1.000
_cell.length_b   1.000
_cell.length_c   1.000
_cell.angle_alpha   90.00
_cell.angle_beta   90.00
_cell.angle_gamma   90.00
#
_symmetry.space_group_name_H-M   'P 1'
#
loop_
_entity.id
_entity.type
_entity.pdbx_description
1 polymer ?
#
loop_
_entity_poly.entity_id
_entity_poly.type
_entity_poly.pdbx_seq_one_letter_code
_entity_poly.pdbx_strand_id
1 'polypeptide(L)'
;MKNKLLAVSIVLFLSAALFITAQADFRGPGSERGQRRGGFLADRDFLPPRLLLQAKDKIGLNTDQEKKIGAMLEAHEQWAVKFGAEMKLKALKLRTVMTAEKTDFAKAEALIREQAGMQADMQIARLRLQKDVRALLTPEQTAKIAELKKDFRSRGRDHKSQRSERRRDRRD
;
A
#
# COMPACT_ATOMS: atom_id res chain seq x y z
N MET A 1 20.53 69.43 -18.43
CA MET A 1 19.46 68.44 -18.71
C MET A 1 20.07 67.04 -18.73
N LYS A 2 19.41 66.08 -18.06
CA LYS A 2 19.61 64.61 -18.08
C LYS A 2 20.73 63.98 -17.20
N ASN A 3 20.68 64.21 -15.89
CA ASN A 3 21.29 63.32 -14.88
C ASN A 3 20.18 62.64 -14.05
N LYS A 4 19.52 61.61 -14.58
CA LYS A 4 18.60 60.71 -13.83
C LYS A 4 18.44 59.38 -14.57
N LEU A 5 19.42 58.46 -14.48
CA LEU A 5 19.20 57.06 -14.91
C LEU A 5 20.23 56.03 -14.39
N LEU A 6 20.86 56.27 -13.24
CA LEU A 6 21.71 55.27 -12.58
C LEU A 6 21.48 55.28 -11.05
N ALA A 7 20.23 55.09 -10.65
CA ALA A 7 19.87 54.97 -9.24
C ALA A 7 18.65 54.07 -9.04
N VAL A 8 18.65 52.85 -9.59
CA VAL A 8 17.78 51.75 -9.13
C VAL A 8 18.48 50.43 -9.41
N SER A 9 19.17 49.87 -8.41
CA SER A 9 19.38 48.43 -8.17
C SER A 9 20.24 48.26 -6.91
N ILE A 10 19.81 48.90 -5.84
CA ILE A 10 20.20 48.53 -4.48
C ILE A 10 19.18 47.47 -4.05
N VAL A 11 19.69 46.45 -3.34
CA VAL A 11 18.97 45.36 -2.66
C VAL A 11 18.91 44.04 -3.46
N LEU A 12 19.37 42.98 -2.78
CA LEU A 12 19.37 41.54 -3.12
C LEU A 12 20.55 41.04 -3.95
N PHE A 13 21.60 40.59 -3.27
CA PHE A 13 21.90 39.15 -3.16
C PHE A 13 23.14 38.98 -2.26
N LEU A 14 22.93 39.06 -0.95
CA LEU A 14 23.93 38.76 0.06
C LEU A 14 23.28 37.87 1.13
N SER A 15 23.29 36.57 0.88
CA SER A 15 23.16 35.45 1.83
C SER A 15 23.12 34.16 0.99
N ALA A 16 24.23 33.43 0.90
CA ALA A 16 24.57 32.35 1.80
C ALA A 16 23.53 31.21 1.79
N ALA A 17 23.79 30.18 0.99
CA ALA A 17 23.24 28.85 1.24
C ALA A 17 24.31 27.81 0.88
N LEU A 18 25.10 27.45 1.90
CA LEU A 18 25.91 26.26 1.94
C LEU A 18 25.04 25.05 1.64
N PHE A 19 25.37 24.33 0.56
CA PHE A 19 24.89 22.98 0.32
C PHE A 19 25.50 22.06 1.39
N ILE A 20 24.77 21.83 2.47
CA ILE A 20 25.00 20.68 3.35
C ILE A 20 24.02 19.60 2.93
N THR A 21 24.54 18.61 2.23
CA THR A 21 23.88 17.31 2.02
C THR A 21 23.76 16.60 3.37
N ALA A 22 22.71 16.90 4.11
CA ALA A 22 22.20 15.99 5.13
C ALA A 22 21.24 15.01 4.43
N GLN A 23 21.78 13.91 3.91
CA GLN A 23 21.03 12.67 3.80
C GLN A 23 20.73 12.20 5.22
N ALA A 24 19.77 12.84 5.87
CA ALA A 24 19.10 12.27 7.02
C ALA A 24 18.04 11.33 6.48
N ASP A 25 18.16 10.05 6.82
CA ASP A 25 17.10 9.05 6.75
C ASP A 25 15.84 9.59 7.45
N PHE A 26 15.03 10.37 6.72
CA PHE A 26 13.76 10.90 7.22
C PHE A 26 12.70 9.80 7.17
N ARG A 27 12.81 8.84 8.09
CA ARG A 27 11.69 8.01 8.52
C ARG A 27 10.77 8.89 9.35
N GLY A 28 9.79 9.51 8.68
CA GLY A 28 8.75 10.28 9.36
C GLY A 28 8.02 9.42 10.43
N PRO A 29 7.53 10.05 11.51
CA PRO A 29 6.75 9.37 12.53
C PRO A 29 5.46 8.84 11.90
N GLY A 30 5.42 7.53 11.71
CA GLY A 30 4.38 6.83 10.93
C GLY A 30 4.89 5.68 10.07
N SER A 31 6.21 5.50 9.95
CA SER A 31 6.79 4.35 9.26
C SER A 31 6.45 3.02 9.95
N GLU A 32 5.41 2.37 9.43
CA GLU A 32 5.42 0.93 9.10
C GLU A 32 5.80 -0.04 10.24
N ARG A 33 5.19 0.10 11.42
CA ARG A 33 5.19 -0.98 12.43
C ARG A 33 3.79 -1.38 12.92
N GLY A 34 2.74 -1.01 12.18
CA GLY A 34 1.34 -1.32 12.51
C GLY A 34 0.64 -2.35 11.61
N GLN A 35 1.16 -2.65 10.41
CA GLN A 35 0.51 -3.61 9.48
C GLN A 35 0.78 -5.08 9.81
N ARG A 36 1.05 -5.40 11.08
CA ARG A 36 1.13 -6.78 11.60
C ARG A 36 -0.05 -7.15 12.50
N ARG A 37 -1.21 -6.52 12.31
CA ARG A 37 -2.50 -7.08 12.75
C ARG A 37 -3.37 -7.22 11.51
N GLY A 38 -3.71 -8.48 11.19
CA GLY A 38 -4.20 -8.91 9.89
C GLY A 38 -5.25 -7.97 9.31
N GLY A 39 -5.05 -7.61 8.04
CA GLY A 39 -5.97 -6.78 7.27
C GLY A 39 -7.41 -7.23 7.53
N PHE A 40 -8.13 -6.41 8.26
CA PHE A 40 -9.55 -6.54 8.45
C PHE A 40 -10.18 -6.29 7.07
N LEU A 41 -10.99 -7.25 6.62
CA LEU A 41 -11.92 -7.14 5.49
C LEU A 41 -11.33 -7.26 4.07
N ALA A 42 -10.92 -8.48 3.73
CA ALA A 42 -11.23 -9.11 2.44
C ALA A 42 -10.97 -10.60 2.62
N ASP A 43 -12.05 -11.38 2.64
CA ASP A 43 -12.11 -12.83 2.77
C ASP A 43 -10.78 -13.49 3.18
N ARG A 44 -10.57 -13.63 4.50
CA ARG A 44 -9.42 -14.34 5.08
C ARG A 44 -9.28 -15.75 4.50
N ASP A 45 -10.33 -16.24 3.85
CA ASP A 45 -10.41 -17.56 3.31
C ASP A 45 -9.99 -17.73 1.86
N PHE A 46 -9.71 -16.66 1.12
CA PHE A 46 -9.25 -16.73 -0.27
C PHE A 46 -7.73 -16.53 -0.43
N LEU A 47 -7.06 -17.43 -1.16
CA LEU A 47 -5.67 -17.22 -1.57
C LEU A 47 -5.62 -16.05 -2.57
N PRO A 48 -4.71 -15.06 -2.38
CA PRO A 48 -4.54 -13.97 -3.35
C PRO A 48 -4.36 -14.51 -4.77
N PRO A 49 -4.96 -13.90 -5.81
CA PRO A 49 -4.88 -14.42 -7.17
C PRO A 49 -3.44 -14.58 -7.69
N ARG A 50 -2.49 -13.74 -7.23
CA ARG A 50 -1.06 -13.90 -7.55
C ARG A 50 -0.50 -15.25 -7.08
N LEU A 51 -0.92 -15.74 -5.91
CA LEU A 51 -0.53 -17.06 -5.42
C LEU A 51 -1.25 -18.19 -6.16
N LEU A 52 -2.47 -17.96 -6.66
CA LEU A 52 -3.17 -18.94 -7.51
C LEU A 52 -2.41 -19.17 -8.81
N LEU A 53 -1.94 -18.12 -9.47
CA LEU A 53 -1.10 -18.24 -10.67
C LEU A 53 0.25 -18.90 -10.38
N GLN A 54 0.86 -18.65 -9.22
CA GLN A 54 2.08 -19.35 -8.82
C GLN A 54 1.85 -20.85 -8.54
N ALA A 55 0.63 -21.23 -8.15
CA ALA A 55 0.24 -22.60 -7.88
C ALA A 55 -0.61 -23.21 -9.01
N LYS A 56 -0.57 -22.62 -10.22
CA LYS A 56 -1.43 -22.98 -11.35
C LYS A 56 -1.41 -24.47 -11.68
N ASP A 57 -0.23 -25.10 -11.70
CA ASP A 57 -0.07 -26.51 -12.02
C ASP A 57 -0.66 -27.41 -10.92
N LYS A 58 -0.51 -27.00 -9.66
CA LYS A 58 -1.06 -27.74 -8.51
C LYS A 58 -2.58 -27.67 -8.44
N ILE A 59 -3.14 -26.51 -8.81
CA ILE A 59 -4.57 -26.28 -8.86
C ILE A 59 -5.16 -26.93 -10.12
N GLY A 60 -4.37 -27.04 -11.19
CA GLY A 60 -4.80 -27.50 -12.51
C GLY A 60 -5.57 -26.41 -13.26
N LEU A 61 -5.06 -25.17 -13.24
CA LEU A 61 -5.63 -24.09 -14.07
C LEU A 61 -5.36 -24.39 -15.54
N ASN A 62 -6.35 -24.17 -16.40
CA ASN A 62 -6.14 -24.23 -17.84
C ASN A 62 -5.61 -22.89 -18.38
N THR A 63 -5.09 -22.91 -19.61
CA THR A 63 -4.48 -21.74 -20.26
C THR A 63 -5.42 -20.53 -20.32
N ASP A 64 -6.72 -20.74 -20.51
CA ASP A 64 -7.70 -19.65 -20.60
C ASP A 64 -7.98 -19.02 -19.23
N GLN A 65 -8.07 -19.83 -18.18
CA GLN A 65 -8.17 -19.37 -16.79
C GLN A 65 -6.93 -18.59 -16.39
N GLU A 66 -5.73 -19.10 -16.71
CA GLU A 66 -4.46 -18.41 -16.43
C GLU A 66 -4.42 -17.02 -17.08
N LYS A 67 -4.75 -16.93 -18.38
CA LYS A 67 -4.77 -15.66 -19.11
C LYS A 67 -5.77 -14.67 -18.53
N LYS A 68 -7.00 -15.12 -18.23
CA LYS A 68 -8.05 -14.25 -17.66
C LYS A 68 -7.66 -13.74 -16.27
N ILE A 69 -7.18 -14.61 -15.39
CA ILE A 69 -6.74 -14.24 -14.04
C ILE A 69 -5.52 -13.30 -14.13
N GLY A 70 -4.59 -13.56 -15.04
CA GLY A 70 -3.44 -12.69 -15.30
C GLY A 70 -3.84 -11.28 -15.72
N ALA A 71 -4.74 -11.15 -16.70
CA ALA A 71 -5.24 -9.85 -17.16
C ALA A 71 -5.99 -9.09 -16.06
N MET A 72 -6.81 -9.78 -15.25
CA MET A 72 -7.50 -9.17 -14.10
C MET A 72 -6.50 -8.65 -13.06
N LEU A 73 -5.43 -9.40 -12.79
CA LEU A 73 -4.37 -8.97 -11.87
C LEU A 73 -3.62 -7.76 -12.39
N GLU A 74 -3.22 -7.76 -13.67
CA GLU A 74 -2.51 -6.65 -14.27
C GLU A 74 -3.34 -5.37 -14.22
N ALA A 75 -4.62 -5.44 -14.60
CA ALA A 75 -5.53 -4.31 -14.52
C ALA A 75 -5.69 -3.78 -13.08
N HIS A 76 -5.84 -4.69 -12.10
CA HIS A 76 -5.92 -4.32 -10.69
C HIS A 76 -4.61 -3.70 -10.18
N GLU A 77 -3.44 -4.19 -10.61
CA GLU A 77 -2.14 -3.64 -10.22
C GLU A 77 -1.92 -2.23 -10.78
N GLN A 78 -2.22 -2.02 -12.07
CA GLN A 78 -2.16 -0.70 -12.68
C GLN A 78 -3.09 0.30 -11.98
N TRP A 79 -4.32 -0.13 -11.68
CA TRP A 79 -5.26 0.67 -10.90
C TRP A 79 -4.72 0.97 -9.49
N ALA A 80 -4.22 -0.03 -8.77
CA ALA A 80 -3.72 0.10 -7.41
C ALA A 80 -2.51 1.05 -7.31
N VAL A 81 -1.63 1.07 -8.32
CA VAL A 81 -0.51 2.01 -8.38
C VAL A 81 -1.01 3.45 -8.46
N LYS A 82 -1.94 3.74 -9.37
CA LYS A 82 -2.53 5.08 -9.53
C LYS A 82 -3.28 5.50 -8.25
N PHE A 83 -4.11 4.60 -7.75
CA PHE A 83 -4.89 4.81 -6.53
C PHE A 83 -4.00 5.08 -5.30
N GLY A 84 -2.92 4.32 -5.15
CA GLY A 84 -1.95 4.52 -4.08
C GLY A 84 -1.21 5.86 -4.19
N ALA A 85 -0.91 6.32 -5.41
CA ALA A 85 -0.33 7.64 -5.63
C ALA A 85 -1.29 8.77 -5.20
N GLU A 86 -2.57 8.68 -5.58
CA GLU A 86 -3.59 9.64 -5.17
C GLU A 86 -3.77 9.68 -3.65
N MET A 87 -3.81 8.51 -2.99
CA MET A 87 -3.94 8.42 -1.53
C MET A 87 -2.74 9.07 -0.83
N LYS A 88 -1.52 8.90 -1.37
CA LYS A 88 -0.31 9.60 -0.89
C LYS A 88 -0.41 11.11 -1.09
N LEU A 89 -0.87 11.58 -2.25
CA LEU A 89 -1.07 13.01 -2.49
C LEU A 89 -2.05 13.63 -1.48
N LYS A 90 -3.15 12.94 -1.16
CA LYS A 90 -4.10 13.40 -0.13
C LYS A 90 -3.49 13.41 1.27
N ALA A 91 -2.66 12.41 1.61
CA ALA A 91 -1.94 12.39 2.88
C ALA A 91 -0.97 13.57 3.00
N LEU A 92 -0.26 13.92 1.92
CA LEU A 92 0.61 15.10 1.88
C LEU A 92 -0.19 16.39 2.05
N LYS A 93 -1.34 16.53 1.36
CA LYS A 93 -2.24 17.69 1.51
C LYS A 93 -2.75 17.83 2.95
N LEU A 94 -3.18 16.73 3.57
CA LEU A 94 -3.63 16.74 4.96
C LEU A 94 -2.51 17.20 5.90
N ARG A 95 -1.30 16.67 5.71
CA ARG A 95 -0.13 17.10 6.48
C ARG A 95 0.10 18.60 6.35
N THR A 96 0.07 19.15 5.13
CA THR A 96 0.23 20.59 4.89
C THR A 96 -0.82 21.43 5.62
N VAL A 97 -2.09 21.00 5.61
CA VAL A 97 -3.18 21.70 6.33
C VAL A 97 -2.96 21.67 7.84
N MET A 98 -2.51 20.52 8.37
CA MET A 98 -2.26 20.34 9.80
C MET A 98 -1.03 21.08 10.32
N THR A 99 -0.03 21.35 9.47
CA THR A 99 1.20 22.07 9.85
C THR A 99 1.16 23.56 9.54
N ALA A 100 0.05 24.08 9.04
CA ALA A 100 -0.11 25.51 8.80
C ALA A 100 -0.21 26.29 10.12
N GLU A 101 0.26 27.55 10.14
CA GLU A 101 0.23 28.43 11.31
C GLU A 101 -1.18 28.55 11.92
N LYS A 102 -2.21 28.56 11.06
CA LYS A 102 -3.62 28.40 11.44
C LYS A 102 -4.17 27.17 10.75
N THR A 103 -4.53 26.17 11.55
CA THR A 103 -5.12 24.92 11.03
C THR A 103 -6.56 25.16 10.59
N ASP A 104 -6.83 24.83 9.32
CA ASP A 104 -8.19 24.75 8.78
C ASP A 104 -8.77 23.36 9.09
N PHE A 105 -9.48 23.26 10.21
CA PHE A 105 -10.08 22.01 10.67
C PHE A 105 -11.12 21.45 9.69
N ALA A 106 -11.92 22.30 9.06
CA ALA A 106 -12.94 21.86 8.11
C ALA A 106 -12.30 21.17 6.89
N LYS A 107 -11.20 21.74 6.39
CA LYS A 107 -10.43 21.15 5.29
C LYS A 107 -9.72 19.86 5.70
N ALA A 108 -9.19 19.79 6.93
CA ALA A 108 -8.58 18.57 7.45
C ALA A 108 -9.61 17.43 7.57
N GLU A 109 -10.80 17.71 8.12
CA GLU A 109 -11.89 16.75 8.25
C GLU A 109 -12.34 16.21 6.88
N ALA A 110 -12.49 17.09 5.89
CA ALA A 110 -12.84 16.70 4.52
C ALA A 110 -11.81 15.74 3.92
N LEU A 111 -10.51 16.05 4.04
CA LEU A 111 -9.43 15.18 3.55
C LEU A 111 -9.39 13.83 4.27
N ILE A 112 -9.65 13.79 5.58
CA ILE A 112 -9.71 12.54 6.34
C ILE A 112 -10.87 11.67 5.87
N ARG A 113 -12.07 12.24 5.69
CA ARG A 113 -13.23 11.51 5.17
C ARG A 113 -12.98 10.97 3.76
N GLU A 114 -12.35 11.77 2.92
CA GLU A 114 -11.99 11.37 1.57
C GLU A 114 -10.99 10.20 1.56
N GLN A 115 -9.98 10.24 2.44
CA GLN A 115 -9.04 9.12 2.62
C GLN A 115 -9.73 7.85 3.14
N ALA A 116 -10.69 7.99 4.07
CA ALA A 116 -11.47 6.86 4.55
C ALA A 116 -12.33 6.23 3.43
N GLY A 117 -12.96 7.06 2.58
CA GLY A 117 -13.67 6.61 1.38
C GLY A 117 -12.75 5.84 0.43
N MET A 118 -11.55 6.36 0.18
CA MET A 118 -10.57 5.66 -0.65
C MET A 118 -10.14 4.30 -0.05
N GLN A 119 -9.99 4.19 1.27
CA GLN A 119 -9.69 2.90 1.89
C GLN A 119 -10.81 1.88 1.67
N ALA A 120 -12.07 2.33 1.72
CA ALA A 120 -13.22 1.48 1.42
C ALA A 120 -13.21 1.04 -0.07
N ASP A 121 -12.94 1.96 -1.00
CA ASP A 121 -12.86 1.66 -2.43
C ASP A 121 -11.79 0.60 -2.74
N MET A 122 -10.65 0.66 -2.05
CA MET A 122 -9.59 -0.36 -2.17
C MET A 122 -10.03 -1.73 -1.67
N GLN A 123 -10.77 -1.80 -0.56
CA GLN A 123 -11.32 -3.06 -0.07
C GLN A 123 -12.36 -3.63 -1.05
N ILE A 124 -13.23 -2.77 -1.58
CA ILE A 124 -14.24 -3.15 -2.57
C ILE A 124 -13.58 -3.66 -3.86
N ALA A 125 -12.55 -2.97 -4.37
CA ALA A 125 -11.81 -3.39 -5.56
C ALA A 125 -11.19 -4.78 -5.37
N ARG A 126 -10.60 -5.04 -4.20
CA ARG A 126 -10.07 -6.35 -3.85
C ARG A 126 -11.16 -7.42 -3.80
N LEU A 127 -12.30 -7.14 -3.17
CA LEU A 127 -13.42 -8.08 -3.09
C LEU A 127 -13.99 -8.41 -4.47
N ARG A 128 -14.10 -7.41 -5.36
CA ARG A 128 -14.53 -7.60 -6.75
C ARG A 128 -13.56 -8.53 -7.49
N LEU A 129 -12.26 -8.27 -7.42
CA LEU A 129 -11.24 -9.14 -8.00
C LEU A 129 -11.35 -10.58 -7.47
N GLN A 130 -11.52 -10.76 -6.16
CA GLN A 130 -11.67 -12.09 -5.56
C GLN A 130 -12.93 -12.80 -6.09
N LYS A 131 -14.07 -12.11 -6.14
CA LYS A 131 -15.33 -12.63 -6.69
C LYS A 131 -15.18 -13.04 -8.15
N ASP A 132 -14.58 -12.21 -8.97
CA ASP A 132 -14.45 -12.46 -10.41
C ASP A 132 -13.48 -13.60 -10.69
N VAL A 133 -12.38 -13.71 -9.94
CA VAL A 133 -11.48 -14.87 -10.03
C VAL A 133 -12.17 -16.16 -9.58
N ARG A 134 -12.97 -16.13 -8.51
CA ARG A 134 -13.74 -17.31 -8.06
C ARG A 134 -14.71 -17.82 -9.11
N ALA A 135 -15.35 -16.92 -9.84
CA ALA A 135 -16.28 -17.30 -10.90
C ALA A 135 -15.62 -18.06 -12.06
N LEU A 136 -14.28 -17.99 -12.19
CA LEU A 136 -13.54 -18.72 -13.21
C LEU A 136 -13.13 -20.13 -12.77
N LEU A 137 -13.24 -20.47 -11.48
CA LEU A 137 -12.71 -21.72 -10.93
C LEU A 137 -13.78 -22.81 -10.89
N THR A 138 -13.37 -24.05 -11.14
CA THR A 138 -14.24 -25.21 -10.94
C THR A 138 -14.36 -25.58 -9.46
N PRO A 139 -15.38 -26.36 -9.06
CA PRO A 139 -15.49 -26.88 -7.70
C PRO A 139 -14.26 -27.67 -7.26
N GLU A 140 -13.70 -28.49 -8.15
CA GLU A 140 -12.48 -29.28 -7.90
C GLU A 140 -11.25 -28.39 -7.65
N GLN A 141 -11.06 -27.36 -8.46
CA GLN A 141 -9.98 -26.38 -8.29
C GLN A 141 -10.14 -25.62 -6.96
N THR A 142 -11.37 -25.29 -6.59
CA THR A 142 -11.69 -24.63 -5.31
C THR A 142 -11.33 -25.50 -4.11
N ALA A 143 -11.57 -26.82 -4.19
CA ALA A 143 -11.16 -27.78 -3.16
C ALA A 143 -9.63 -27.83 -3.01
N LYS A 144 -8.89 -27.92 -4.14
CA LYS A 144 -7.41 -27.90 -4.13
C LYS A 144 -6.84 -26.62 -3.52
N ILE A 145 -7.46 -25.47 -3.81
CA ILE A 145 -7.09 -24.18 -3.22
C ILE A 145 -7.27 -24.19 -1.69
N ALA A 146 -8.36 -24.80 -1.20
CA ALA A 146 -8.62 -24.93 0.23
C ALA A 146 -7.57 -25.79 0.94
N GLU A 147 -7.07 -26.84 0.29
CA GLU A 147 -5.96 -27.68 0.79
C GLU A 147 -4.64 -26.92 0.83
N LEU A 148 -4.25 -26.29 -0.29
CA LEU A 148 -3.04 -25.45 -0.35
C LEU A 148 -3.03 -24.40 0.77
N LYS A 149 -4.20 -23.81 1.06
CA LYS A 149 -4.34 -22.86 2.16
C LYS A 149 -4.14 -23.47 3.54
N LYS A 150 -4.54 -24.73 3.78
CA LYS A 150 -4.26 -25.42 5.05
C LYS A 150 -2.75 -25.59 5.22
N ASP A 151 -2.05 -25.97 4.15
CA ASP A 151 -0.58 -26.13 4.15
C ASP A 151 0.17 -24.82 4.40
N PHE A 152 -0.26 -23.73 3.78
CA PHE A 152 0.33 -22.41 4.06
C PHE A 152 0.12 -21.99 5.53
N ARG A 153 -1.05 -22.33 6.10
CA ARG A 153 -1.36 -22.01 7.51
C ARG A 153 -0.63 -22.89 8.51
N SER A 154 -0.37 -24.17 8.22
CA SER A 154 0.42 -25.03 9.09
C SER A 154 1.88 -24.56 9.15
N ARG A 155 2.53 -24.39 7.99
CA ARG A 155 3.93 -23.92 7.90
C ARG A 155 4.17 -22.59 8.62
N GLY A 156 3.20 -21.67 8.54
CA GLY A 156 3.27 -20.37 9.23
C GLY A 156 3.14 -20.46 10.76
N ARG A 157 2.47 -21.49 11.29
CA ARG A 157 2.40 -21.76 12.74
C ARG A 157 3.72 -22.34 13.25
N ASP A 158 4.30 -23.27 12.50
CA ASP A 158 5.56 -23.93 12.88
C ASP A 158 6.73 -22.94 12.95
N HIS A 159 6.78 -21.97 12.02
CA HIS A 159 7.79 -20.90 12.09
C HIS A 159 7.62 -19.99 13.32
N LYS A 160 6.39 -19.82 13.83
CA LYS A 160 6.14 -19.02 15.04
C LYS A 160 6.54 -19.78 16.30
N SER A 161 6.26 -21.09 16.38
CA SER A 161 6.69 -21.91 17.52
C SER A 161 8.20 -21.95 17.62
N GLN A 162 8.91 -22.26 16.53
CA GLN A 162 10.38 -22.26 16.48
C GLN A 162 10.99 -20.90 16.86
N ARG A 163 10.38 -19.79 16.41
CA ARG A 163 10.82 -18.44 16.80
C ARG A 163 10.58 -18.16 18.29
N SER A 164 9.53 -18.73 18.87
CA SER A 164 9.23 -18.58 20.29
C SER A 164 10.17 -19.39 21.17
N GLU A 165 10.54 -20.60 20.73
CA GLU A 165 11.54 -21.47 21.39
C GLU A 165 12.92 -20.81 21.37
N ARG A 166 13.42 -20.39 20.20
CA ARG A 166 14.69 -19.63 20.08
C ARG A 166 14.74 -18.34 20.90
N ARG A 167 13.60 -17.78 21.30
CA ARG A 167 13.53 -16.58 22.15
C ARG A 167 13.57 -16.93 23.63
N ARG A 168 13.12 -18.12 24.03
CA ARG A 168 13.27 -18.63 25.39
C ARG A 168 14.73 -19.03 25.63
N ASP A 169 15.32 -19.78 24.71
CA ASP A 169 16.73 -20.23 24.79
C ASP A 169 17.76 -19.08 24.81
N ARG A 170 17.36 -17.84 24.48
CA ARG A 170 18.23 -16.64 24.55
C ARG A 170 18.05 -15.84 25.84
N ARG A 171 17.08 -16.19 26.67
CA ARG A 171 16.79 -15.53 27.95
C ARG A 171 17.32 -16.30 29.15
N ASP A 172 17.67 -17.56 28.95
CA ASP A 172 18.36 -18.43 29.90
C ASP A 172 19.87 -18.41 29.61
#